data_AF-A0A4Q8QR45-F1
#
_entry.id   AF-A0A4Q8QR45-F1
#
_cell.length_a   1.000
_cell.length_b   1.000
_cell.length_c   1.000
_cell.angle_alpha   90.00
_cell.angle_beta   90.00
_cell.angle_gamma   90.00
#
_symmetry.space_group_name_H-M   'P 1'
#
loop_
_entity.id
_entity.type
_entity.pdbx_description
1 polymer ?
#
loop_
_entity_poly.entity_id
_entity_poly.type
_entity_poly.pdbx_seq_one_letter_code
_entity_poly.pdbx_strand_id
1 'polypeptide(L)'
;MSIIDTDSARASRIRLAHLRQELLSPVNALLGYAEIMHEEASRDGRQDMLPDVNCVLRAARDLADKVDRLVEGDRENNLTGQAAATQEQQLRHELRTPLNAIKGYAEMLSEDLADISSALRADLDRVLLAATDLLPRLDHIVRFSADLDETSL
;
A
#
# COMPACT_ATOMS: atom_id res chain seq x y z
N MET A 1 5.28 -36.12 11.39
CA MET A 1 5.40 -34.66 11.20
C MET A 1 5.44 -34.43 9.70
N SER A 2 4.38 -33.82 9.16
CA SER A 2 3.78 -34.21 7.88
C SER A 2 4.33 -33.41 6.69
N ILE A 3 4.59 -34.09 5.57
CA ILE A 3 4.97 -33.50 4.26
C ILE A 3 3.92 -32.46 3.79
N ILE A 4 2.68 -32.58 4.27
CA ILE A 4 1.53 -31.72 3.94
C ILE A 4 1.69 -30.28 4.49
N ASP A 5 2.28 -30.11 5.68
CA ASP A 5 2.46 -28.77 6.29
C ASP A 5 3.50 -27.92 5.53
N THR A 6 4.48 -28.59 4.90
CA THR A 6 5.55 -27.91 4.16
C THR A 6 5.05 -27.39 2.80
N ASP A 7 4.10 -28.09 2.18
CA ASP A 7 3.58 -27.72 0.86
C ASP A 7 2.62 -26.52 0.95
N SER A 8 1.77 -26.48 1.98
CA SER A 8 0.89 -25.33 2.27
C SER A 8 1.68 -24.05 2.60
N ALA A 9 2.75 -24.17 3.41
CA ALA A 9 3.64 -23.06 3.69
C ALA A 9 4.38 -22.57 2.43
N ARG A 10 4.77 -23.48 1.53
CA ARG A 10 5.42 -23.12 0.26
C ARG A 10 4.46 -22.40 -0.69
N ALA A 11 3.22 -22.87 -0.80
CA ALA A 11 2.19 -22.24 -1.62
C ALA A 11 1.88 -20.81 -1.12
N SER A 12 1.76 -20.63 0.19
CA SER A 12 1.53 -19.33 0.83
C SER A 12 2.66 -18.33 0.53
N ARG A 13 3.92 -18.77 0.61
CA ARG A 13 5.09 -17.95 0.24
C ARG A 13 5.06 -17.47 -1.21
N ILE A 14 4.68 -18.35 -2.13
CA ILE A 14 4.60 -18.02 -3.56
C ILE A 14 3.51 -16.95 -3.78
N ARG A 15 2.34 -17.10 -3.12
CA ARG A 15 1.26 -16.11 -3.20
C ARG A 15 1.66 -14.75 -2.64
N LEU A 16 2.28 -14.71 -1.46
CA LEU A 16 2.75 -13.46 -0.85
C LEU A 16 3.84 -12.79 -1.71
N ALA A 17 4.73 -13.57 -2.31
CA ALA A 17 5.72 -13.04 -3.24
C ALA A 17 5.06 -12.44 -4.49
N HIS A 18 4.03 -13.09 -5.04
CA HIS A 18 3.28 -12.57 -6.18
C HIS A 18 2.54 -11.28 -5.84
N LEU A 19 1.79 -11.26 -4.73
CA LEU A 19 1.12 -10.07 -4.19
C LEU A 19 2.11 -8.90 -4.03
N ARG A 20 3.28 -9.16 -3.43
CA ARG A 20 4.34 -8.15 -3.28
C ARG A 20 4.75 -7.60 -4.65
N GLN A 21 5.05 -8.46 -5.64
CA GLN A 21 5.49 -8.01 -6.96
C GLN A 21 4.45 -7.12 -7.65
N GLU A 22 3.16 -7.47 -7.56
CA GLU A 22 2.09 -6.66 -8.16
C GLU A 22 1.89 -5.31 -7.46
N LEU A 23 2.08 -5.25 -6.14
CA LEU A 23 1.92 -4.03 -5.35
C LEU A 23 3.15 -3.11 -5.40
N LEU A 24 4.36 -3.65 -5.60
CA LEU A 24 5.60 -2.87 -5.60
C LEU A 24 5.57 -1.71 -6.59
N SER A 25 5.15 -1.97 -7.83
CA SER A 25 5.13 -0.95 -8.88
C SER A 25 4.20 0.23 -8.55
N PRO A 26 2.88 0.01 -8.28
CA PRO A 26 1.99 1.12 -7.97
C PRO A 26 2.31 1.80 -6.62
N VAL A 27 2.80 1.07 -5.62
CA VAL A 27 3.20 1.66 -4.33
C VAL A 27 4.44 2.53 -4.46
N ASN A 28 5.45 2.10 -5.22
CA ASN A 28 6.64 2.92 -5.48
C ASN A 28 6.31 4.17 -6.30
N ALA A 29 5.38 4.07 -7.26
CA ALA A 29 4.89 5.24 -7.98
C ALA A 29 4.21 6.23 -7.03
N LEU A 30 3.34 5.75 -6.14
CA LEU A 30 2.66 6.58 -5.13
C LEU A 30 3.66 7.25 -4.18
N LEU A 31 4.66 6.51 -3.68
CA LEU A 31 5.72 7.06 -2.85
C LEU A 31 6.52 8.13 -3.60
N GLY A 32 6.91 7.87 -4.85
CA GLY A 32 7.62 8.84 -5.66
C GLY A 32 6.83 10.13 -5.89
N TYR A 33 5.52 10.03 -6.13
CA TYR A 33 4.67 11.23 -6.23
C TYR A 33 4.59 12.00 -4.91
N ALA A 34 4.47 11.31 -3.77
CA ALA A 34 4.48 11.96 -2.46
C ALA A 34 5.81 12.64 -2.13
N GLU A 35 6.95 12.06 -2.57
CA GLU A 35 8.28 12.67 -2.43
C GLU A 35 8.43 13.93 -3.29
N ILE A 36 8.01 13.88 -4.56
CA ILE A 36 8.01 15.04 -5.46
C ILE A 36 7.13 16.16 -4.89
N MET A 37 5.91 15.83 -4.44
CA MET A 37 5.00 16.79 -3.81
C MET A 37 5.62 17.46 -2.57
N HIS A 38 6.32 16.68 -1.73
CA HIS A 38 7.03 17.20 -0.56
C HIS A 38 8.20 18.11 -0.95
N GLU A 39 8.99 17.72 -1.95
CA GLU A 39 10.07 18.57 -2.46
C GLU A 39 9.53 19.89 -3.00
N GLU A 40 8.44 19.87 -3.77
CA GLU A 40 7.86 21.07 -4.37
C GLU A 40 7.28 22.01 -3.29
N ALA A 41 6.51 21.48 -2.33
CA ALA A 41 6.02 22.27 -1.21
C ALA A 41 7.15 22.91 -0.38
N SER A 42 8.27 22.19 -0.24
CA SER A 42 9.47 22.71 0.45
C SER A 42 10.16 23.81 -0.35
N ARG A 43 10.28 23.65 -1.67
CA ARG A 43 10.88 24.63 -2.59
C ARG A 43 10.06 25.91 -2.68
N ASP A 44 8.73 25.79 -2.71
CA ASP A 44 7.79 26.91 -2.76
C ASP A 44 7.64 27.64 -1.41
N GLY A 45 8.28 27.14 -0.34
CA GLY A 45 8.23 27.76 0.98
C GLY A 45 6.87 27.66 1.66
N ARG A 46 6.02 26.70 1.26
CA ARG A 46 4.67 26.46 1.81
C ARG A 46 4.71 25.76 3.18
N GLN A 47 5.32 26.44 4.15
CA GLN A 47 5.46 25.93 5.53
C GLN A 47 4.11 25.62 6.19
N ASP A 48 3.05 26.29 5.74
CA ASP A 48 1.67 26.06 6.13
C ASP A 48 1.15 24.67 5.70
N MET A 49 1.59 24.17 4.54
CA MET A 49 1.14 22.86 4.00
C MET A 49 2.07 21.71 4.34
N LEU A 50 3.34 21.99 4.68
CA LEU A 50 4.33 20.96 4.98
C LEU A 50 3.87 19.94 6.05
N PRO A 51 3.14 20.30 7.12
CA PRO A 51 2.63 19.31 8.08
C PRO A 51 1.77 18.24 7.43
N ASP A 52 0.80 18.62 6.60
CA ASP A 52 -0.12 17.70 5.94
C ASP A 52 0.56 16.92 4.81
N VAL A 53 1.45 17.57 4.05
CA VAL A 53 2.29 16.91 3.05
C VAL A 53 3.20 15.85 3.70
N ASN A 54 3.72 16.11 4.89
CA ASN A 54 4.49 15.12 5.66
C ASN A 54 3.62 13.95 6.15
N CYS A 55 2.35 14.19 6.48
CA CYS A 55 1.40 13.12 6.80
C CYS A 55 1.17 12.18 5.60
N VAL A 56 1.00 12.73 4.40
CA VAL A 56 0.92 11.96 3.15
C VAL A 56 2.19 11.14 2.94
N LEU A 57 3.36 11.78 2.97
CA LEU A 57 4.64 11.11 2.74
C LEU A 57 4.92 10.01 3.76
N ARG A 58 4.61 10.23 5.03
CA ARG A 58 4.76 9.22 6.08
C ARG A 58 3.85 8.01 5.83
N ALA A 59 2.60 8.24 5.44
CA ALA A 59 1.68 7.15 5.13
C ALA A 59 2.10 6.38 3.86
N ALA A 60 2.65 7.06 2.85
CA ALA A 60 3.22 6.41 1.66
C ALA A 60 4.43 5.53 2.00
N ARG A 61 5.32 6.00 2.89
CA ARG A 61 6.45 5.20 3.39
C ARG A 61 5.98 3.99 4.19
N ASP A 62 5.02 4.16 5.09
CA ASP A 62 4.43 3.04 5.86
C ASP A 62 3.81 1.99 4.94
N LEU A 63 3.12 2.40 3.86
CA LEU A 63 2.59 1.48 2.86
C LEU A 63 3.71 0.72 2.12
N ALA A 64 4.76 1.41 1.68
CA ALA A 64 5.91 0.79 1.01
C ALA A 64 6.62 -0.22 1.92
N ASP A 65 6.90 0.16 3.17
CA ASP A 65 7.53 -0.72 4.17
C ASP A 65 6.70 -1.98 4.44
N LYS A 66 5.37 -1.84 4.54
CA LYS A 66 4.46 -2.99 4.70
C LYS A 66 4.51 -3.92 3.50
N VAL A 67 4.48 -3.38 2.28
CA VAL A 67 4.55 -4.19 1.04
C VAL A 67 5.89 -4.91 0.92
N ASP A 68 6.99 -4.26 1.29
CA ASP A 68 8.30 -4.89 1.30
C ASP A 68 8.37 -6.05 2.31
N ARG A 69 7.73 -5.91 3.46
CA ARG A 69 7.72 -6.93 4.52
C ARG A 69 6.80 -8.13 4.28
N LEU A 70 5.95 -8.12 3.25
CA LEU A 70 4.98 -9.20 2.97
C LEU A 70 5.62 -10.60 2.87
N VAL A 71 6.85 -10.71 2.37
CA VAL A 71 7.57 -12.00 2.21
C VAL A 71 8.40 -12.35 3.45
N GLU A 72 8.63 -11.39 4.34
CA GLU A 72 9.42 -11.59 5.57
C GLU A 72 8.58 -12.18 6.70
N GLY A 73 7.30 -11.75 6.83
CA GLY A 73 6.39 -12.22 7.89
C GLY A 73 6.09 -13.73 7.86
N ASP A 74 6.25 -14.37 6.71
CA ASP A 74 6.04 -15.81 6.51
C ASP A 74 7.21 -16.69 7.03
N ARG A 75 8.27 -16.05 7.56
CA ARG A 75 9.35 -16.75 8.27
C ARG A 75 9.03 -17.05 9.73
N GLU A 76 8.15 -16.27 10.35
CA GLU A 76 7.85 -16.37 11.79
C GLU A 76 6.56 -17.16 12.08
N ASN A 77 5.59 -17.14 11.18
CA ASN A 77 4.32 -17.84 11.35
C ASN A 77 4.29 -19.19 10.61
N ASN A 78 4.59 -20.29 11.31
CA ASN A 78 4.20 -21.63 10.87
C ASN A 78 2.70 -21.81 11.15
N LEU A 79 1.81 -21.62 10.17
CA LEU A 79 0.37 -21.70 10.42
C LEU A 79 -0.39 -22.60 9.43
N THR A 80 -1.21 -23.46 10.04
CA THR A 80 -2.23 -24.37 9.50
C THR A 80 -3.37 -23.66 8.75
N GLY A 81 -3.96 -24.32 7.75
CA GLY A 81 -4.85 -23.75 6.71
C GLY A 81 -6.11 -22.96 7.11
N GLN A 82 -6.56 -22.95 8.37
CA GLN A 82 -7.61 -22.01 8.84
C GLN A 82 -7.08 -20.61 9.16
N ALA A 83 -5.76 -20.43 9.25
CA ALA A 83 -5.12 -19.14 9.45
C ALA A 83 -5.10 -18.27 8.18
N ALA A 84 -5.17 -18.87 6.98
CA ALA A 84 -4.93 -18.17 5.72
C ALA A 84 -5.97 -17.07 5.42
N ALA A 85 -7.26 -17.37 5.50
CA ALA A 85 -8.33 -16.38 5.27
C ALA A 85 -8.29 -15.22 6.29
N THR A 86 -7.92 -15.52 7.54
CA THR A 86 -7.77 -14.50 8.59
C THR A 86 -6.54 -13.63 8.31
N GLN A 87 -5.45 -14.24 7.84
CA GLN A 87 -4.21 -13.55 7.47
C GLN A 87 -4.42 -12.62 6.27
N GLU A 88 -5.18 -13.04 5.26
CA GLU A 88 -5.52 -12.18 4.13
C GLU A 88 -6.37 -10.97 4.54
N GLN A 89 -7.38 -11.19 5.38
CA GLN A 89 -8.20 -10.11 5.90
C GLN A 89 -7.34 -9.12 6.70
N GLN A 90 -6.42 -9.62 7.53
CA GLN A 90 -5.46 -8.81 8.26
C GLN A 90 -4.57 -8.00 7.31
N LEU A 91 -3.96 -8.64 6.31
CA LEU A 91 -3.12 -7.98 5.30
C LEU A 91 -3.87 -6.86 4.57
N ARG A 92 -5.13 -7.11 4.17
CA ARG A 92 -5.97 -6.06 3.56
C ARG A 92 -6.15 -4.89 4.51
N HIS A 93 -6.52 -5.15 5.76
CA HIS A 93 -6.73 -4.07 6.73
C HIS A 93 -5.45 -3.28 6.98
N GLU A 94 -4.32 -3.97 7.13
CA GLU A 94 -3.01 -3.36 7.35
C GLU A 94 -2.54 -2.48 6.19
N LEU A 95 -2.82 -2.87 4.94
CA LEU A 95 -2.48 -2.09 3.75
C LEU A 95 -3.51 -0.98 3.45
N ARG A 96 -4.79 -1.21 3.76
CA ARG A 96 -5.86 -0.21 3.58
C ARG A 96 -5.70 0.99 4.51
N THR A 97 -5.22 0.79 5.73
CA THR A 97 -5.04 1.89 6.70
C THR A 97 -4.11 3.00 6.18
N PRO A 98 -2.84 2.73 5.81
CA PRO A 98 -1.97 3.77 5.29
C PRO A 98 -2.47 4.32 3.95
N LEU A 99 -3.06 3.49 3.08
CA LEU A 99 -3.59 3.96 1.80
C LEU A 99 -4.78 4.92 1.97
N ASN A 100 -5.69 4.64 2.90
CA ASN A 100 -6.77 5.55 3.26
C ASN A 100 -6.26 6.84 3.91
N ALA A 101 -5.18 6.76 4.70
CA ALA A 101 -4.55 7.93 5.28
C ALA A 101 -3.96 8.84 4.18
N ILE A 102 -3.21 8.27 3.21
CA ILE A 102 -2.70 9.00 2.04
C ILE A 102 -3.84 9.74 1.33
N LYS A 103 -4.92 9.01 1.00
CA LYS A 103 -6.09 9.57 0.32
C LYS A 103 -6.73 10.70 1.15
N GLY A 104 -6.97 10.47 2.44
CA GLY A 104 -7.63 11.45 3.31
C GLY A 104 -6.81 12.74 3.48
N TYR A 105 -5.51 12.64 3.74
CA TYR A 105 -4.65 13.82 3.84
C TYR A 105 -4.52 14.56 2.51
N ALA A 106 -4.44 13.83 1.39
CA ALA A 106 -4.40 14.44 0.07
C ALA A 106 -5.73 15.13 -0.30
N GLU A 107 -6.87 14.57 0.11
CA GLU A 107 -8.19 15.21 -0.06
C GLU A 107 -8.27 16.51 0.75
N MET A 108 -7.84 16.49 2.02
CA MET A 108 -7.76 17.70 2.86
C MET A 108 -6.85 18.77 2.25
N LEU A 109 -5.67 18.39 1.75
CA LEU A 109 -4.78 19.30 1.03
C LEU A 109 -5.43 19.89 -0.23
N SER A 110 -6.33 19.13 -0.88
CA SER A 110 -7.07 19.59 -2.06
C SER A 110 -8.23 20.54 -1.72
N GLU A 111 -8.67 20.59 -0.47
CA GLU A 111 -9.68 21.56 -0.04
C GLU A 111 -9.03 22.93 0.25
N ASP A 112 -7.76 22.95 0.63
CA ASP A 112 -6.98 24.16 0.93
C ASP A 112 -6.16 24.69 -0.26
N LEU A 113 -6.72 24.56 -1.46
CA LEU A 113 -6.05 24.83 -2.72
C LEU A 113 -5.83 26.33 -3.03
N ALA A 114 -6.14 27.23 -2.10
CA ALA A 114 -5.88 28.65 -2.29
C ALA A 114 -4.36 28.90 -2.36
N ASP A 115 -3.94 29.65 -3.38
CA ASP A 115 -2.55 30.12 -3.54
C ASP A 115 -1.46 29.04 -3.67
N ILE A 116 -1.80 27.79 -4.01
CA ILE A 116 -0.80 26.76 -4.33
C ILE A 116 -0.31 26.89 -5.78
N SER A 117 0.96 26.57 -6.02
CA SER A 117 1.53 26.57 -7.38
C SER A 117 0.84 25.52 -8.26
N SER A 118 0.85 25.74 -9.58
CA SER A 118 0.32 24.77 -10.53
C SER A 118 1.09 23.44 -10.51
N ALA A 119 2.37 23.48 -10.17
CA ALA A 119 3.21 22.30 -10.03
C ALA A 119 2.78 21.47 -8.81
N LEU A 120 2.67 22.09 -7.64
CA LEU A 120 2.22 21.43 -6.42
C LEU A 120 0.81 20.85 -6.58
N ARG A 121 -0.08 21.56 -7.30
CA ARG A 121 -1.42 21.04 -7.64
C ARG A 121 -1.35 19.77 -8.48
N ALA A 122 -0.54 19.78 -9.53
CA ALA A 122 -0.40 18.63 -10.41
C ALA A 122 0.20 17.42 -9.67
N ASP A 123 1.12 17.64 -8.72
CA ASP A 123 1.70 16.57 -7.91
C ASP A 123 0.71 16.02 -6.88
N LEU A 124 -0.11 16.88 -6.25
CA LEU A 124 -1.21 16.44 -5.40
C LEU A 124 -2.24 15.60 -6.17
N ASP A 125 -2.62 16.03 -7.37
CA ASP A 125 -3.55 15.31 -8.24
C ASP A 125 -3.00 13.91 -8.61
N ARG A 126 -1.68 13.79 -8.84
CA ARG A 126 -1.03 12.49 -9.08
C ARG A 126 -1.10 11.57 -7.86
N VAL A 127 -0.87 12.10 -6.65
CA VAL A 127 -1.00 11.33 -5.41
C VAL A 127 -2.44 10.85 -5.23
N LEU A 128 -3.43 11.74 -5.41
CA LEU A 128 -4.85 11.40 -5.28
C LEU A 128 -5.28 10.33 -6.28
N LEU A 129 -4.88 10.47 -7.56
CA LEU A 129 -5.18 9.50 -8.59
C LEU A 129 -4.55 8.15 -8.27
N ALA A 130 -3.26 8.11 -7.94
CA ALA A 130 -2.57 6.88 -7.61
C ALA A 130 -3.16 6.17 -6.38
N ALA A 131 -3.51 6.92 -5.32
CA ALA A 131 -4.15 6.36 -4.13
C ALA A 131 -5.55 5.81 -4.43
N THR A 132 -6.33 6.54 -5.24
CA THR A 132 -7.69 6.14 -5.66
C THR A 132 -7.65 4.88 -6.52
N ASP A 133 -6.71 4.79 -7.46
CA ASP A 133 -6.55 3.62 -8.33
C ASP A 133 -6.02 2.39 -7.59
N LEU A 134 -5.21 2.58 -6.54
CA LEU A 134 -4.61 1.50 -5.79
C LEU A 134 -5.60 0.80 -4.85
N LEU A 135 -6.59 1.51 -4.29
CA LEU A 135 -7.60 0.92 -3.40
C LEU A 135 -8.37 -0.27 -4.01
N PRO A 136 -9.02 -0.15 -5.18
CA PRO A 136 -9.73 -1.27 -5.79
C PRO A 136 -8.76 -2.37 -6.28
N ARG A 137 -7.55 -2.01 -6.70
CA ARG A 137 -6.50 -2.99 -7.06
C ARG A 137 -6.09 -3.82 -5.86
N LEU A 138 -5.84 -3.20 -4.72
CA LEU A 138 -5.54 -3.90 -3.46
C LEU A 138 -6.68 -4.87 -3.10
N ASP A 139 -7.93 -4.43 -3.23
CA ASP A 139 -9.08 -5.29 -2.96
C ASP A 139 -9.20 -6.47 -3.92
N HIS A 140 -8.78 -6.32 -5.17
CA HIS A 140 -8.80 -7.38 -6.19
C HIS A 140 -7.62 -8.34 -6.06
N ILE A 141 -6.40 -7.85 -5.94
CA ILE A 141 -5.18 -8.67 -5.90
C ILE A 141 -5.18 -9.57 -4.67
N VAL A 142 -5.61 -9.05 -3.52
CA VAL A 142 -5.72 -9.87 -2.31
C VAL A 142 -6.89 -10.87 -2.41
N ARG A 143 -7.93 -10.63 -3.23
CA ARG A 143 -9.03 -11.62 -3.45
C ARG A 143 -8.56 -12.72 -4.38
N PHE A 144 -7.93 -12.36 -5.48
CA PHE A 144 -7.39 -13.31 -6.45
C PHE A 144 -6.40 -14.29 -5.80
N SER A 145 -5.61 -13.80 -4.86
CA SER A 145 -4.69 -14.64 -4.09
C SER A 145 -5.44 -15.73 -3.28
N ALA A 146 -6.67 -15.47 -2.84
CA ALA A 146 -7.49 -16.42 -2.07
C ALA A 146 -8.08 -17.54 -2.96
N ASP A 147 -8.54 -17.20 -4.17
CA ASP A 147 -9.25 -18.12 -5.07
C ASP A 147 -8.34 -19.25 -5.62
N LEU A 148 -7.02 -19.03 -5.66
CA LEU A 148 -6.04 -20.04 -6.06
C LEU A 148 -5.90 -21.19 -5.05
N ASP A 149 -6.30 -20.98 -3.79
CA ASP A 149 -6.28 -22.03 -2.76
C ASP A 149 -7.46 -23.01 -2.89
N GLU A 150 -8.62 -22.54 -3.39
CA GLU A 150 -9.82 -23.39 -3.52
C GLU A 150 -9.79 -24.30 -4.76
N THR A 151 -9.02 -23.95 -5.79
CA THR A 151 -9.01 -24.66 -7.08
C THR A 151 -7.97 -25.79 -7.17
N SER A 152 -7.21 -26.06 -6.11
CA SER A 152 -6.17 -27.11 -6.08
C SER A 152 -6.54 -28.36 -5.24
N LEU A 153 -7.83 -28.55 -4.90
CA LEU A 153 -8.38 -29.74 -4.23
C LEU A 153 -9.06 -30.69 -5.23
#